data_AF-A0A269PJX6-F1
#
_entry.id   AF-A0A269PJX6-F1
#
_cell.length_a   1.000
_cell.length_b   1.000
_cell.length_c   1.000
_cell.angle_alpha   90.00
_cell.angle_beta   90.00
_cell.angle_gamma   90.00
#
_symmetry.space_group_name_H-M   'P 1'
#
loop_
_entity.id
_entity.type
_entity.pdbx_description
1 polymer ?
#
loop_
_entity_poly.entity_id
_entity_poly.type
_entity_poly.pdbx_seq_one_letter_code
_entity_poly.pdbx_strand_id
1 'polypeptide(L)'
;MKNLTQEIINEVVITANEAITFLNKRATTGFLIYAEDTLTNLVPFAQMAAKHSDEAKNVLDNLNKALDCVQTGKDVELLPEVKAA
;
A
#
# COMPACT_ATOMS: atom_id res chain seq x y z
N MET A 1 -5.04 -18.36 -17.45
CA MET A 1 -4.21 -18.46 -16.23
C MET A 1 -3.87 -17.05 -15.80
N LYS A 2 -4.16 -16.67 -14.55
CA LYS A 2 -3.67 -15.39 -14.01
C LYS A 2 -2.16 -15.51 -13.84
N ASN A 3 -1.42 -14.46 -14.18
CA ASN A 3 0.03 -14.39 -13.97
C ASN A 3 0.28 -14.25 -12.46
N LEU A 4 1.17 -15.06 -11.87
CA LEU A 4 1.53 -14.98 -10.44
C LEU A 4 1.90 -13.56 -10.00
N THR A 5 2.55 -12.79 -10.88
CA THR A 5 2.88 -11.38 -10.63
C THR A 5 1.62 -10.53 -10.39
N GLN A 6 0.55 -10.81 -11.15
CA GLN A 6 -0.73 -10.12 -11.00
C GLN A 6 -1.42 -10.49 -9.69
N GLU A 7 -1.36 -11.76 -9.29
CA GLU A 7 -1.96 -12.21 -8.02
C GLU A 7 -1.27 -11.54 -6.83
N ILE A 8 0.07 -11.47 -6.84
CA ILE A 8 0.85 -10.77 -5.81
C ILE A 8 0.45 -9.29 -5.74
N ILE A 9 0.38 -8.60 -6.88
CA ILE A 9 0.04 -7.17 -6.91
C ILE A 9 -1.39 -6.91 -6.42
N ASN A 10 -2.34 -7.76 -6.80
CA ASN A 10 -3.71 -7.63 -6.31
C ASN A 10 -3.79 -7.75 -4.79
N GLU A 11 -3.10 -8.74 -4.20
CA GLU A 11 -3.07 -8.92 -2.75
C GLU A 11 -2.36 -7.77 -2.02
N VAL A 12 -1.29 -7.21 -2.62
CA VAL A 12 -0.63 -5.99 -2.11
C VAL A 12 -1.62 -4.82 -2.06
N VAL A 13 -2.36 -4.59 -3.15
CA VAL A 13 -3.34 -3.49 -3.25
C VAL A 13 -4.47 -3.67 -2.24
N ILE A 14 -5.05 -4.87 -2.15
CA ILE A 14 -6.14 -5.18 -1.21
C ILE A 14 -5.67 -4.92 0.23
N THR A 15 -4.55 -5.53 0.62
CA THR A 15 -4.02 -5.43 1.99
C THR A 15 -3.65 -3.99 2.37
N ALA A 16 -3.02 -3.23 1.45
CA ALA A 16 -2.70 -1.83 1.69
C ALA A 16 -3.96 -0.99 1.91
N ASN A 17 -4.97 -1.18 1.06
CA ASN A 17 -6.22 -0.41 1.12
C ASN A 17 -7.07 -0.76 2.34
N GLU A 18 -7.02 -1.99 2.85
CA GLU A 18 -7.66 -2.35 4.13
C GLU A 18 -7.06 -1.56 5.29
N ALA A 19 -5.73 -1.47 5.36
CA ALA A 19 -5.05 -0.71 6.41
C ALA A 19 -5.30 0.79 6.32
N ILE A 20 -5.23 1.35 5.11
CA ILE A 20 -5.60 2.74 4.82
C ILE A 20 -7.07 3.01 5.23
N THR A 21 -7.99 2.08 4.91
CA THR A 21 -9.40 2.22 5.26
C THR A 21 -9.63 2.27 6.76
N PHE A 22 -8.93 1.43 7.54
CA PHE A 22 -9.06 1.47 9.01
C PHE A 22 -8.56 2.80 9.58
N LEU A 23 -7.44 3.31 9.09
CA LEU A 23 -6.91 4.59 9.53
C LEU A 23 -7.85 5.75 9.15
N ASN A 24 -8.31 5.81 7.90
CA ASN A 24 -9.21 6.85 7.40
C ASN A 24 -10.57 6.82 8.12
N LYS A 25 -11.10 5.64 8.46
CA LYS A 25 -12.36 5.53 9.22
C LYS A 25 -12.22 5.94 10.67
N ARG A 26 -11.04 5.76 11.27
CA ARG A 26 -10.79 6.08 12.67
C ARG A 26 -9.31 6.35 12.91
N ALA A 27 -8.89 7.61 12.88
CA ALA A 27 -7.49 7.97 13.09
C ALA A 27 -7.02 7.82 14.55
N THR A 28 -6.76 6.59 15.00
CA THR A 28 -6.11 6.32 16.30
C THR A 28 -4.64 5.99 16.11
N THR A 29 -3.82 6.19 17.14
CA THR A 29 -2.41 5.77 17.14
C THR A 29 -2.24 4.29 16.81
N GLY A 30 -3.15 3.43 17.29
CA GLY A 30 -3.11 2.00 16.99
C GLY A 30 -3.32 1.70 15.50
N PHE A 31 -4.23 2.41 14.83
CA PHE A 31 -4.41 2.25 13.39
C PHE A 31 -3.32 2.94 12.56
N LEU A 32 -2.68 3.98 13.09
CA LEU A 32 -1.52 4.60 12.45
C LEU A 32 -0.34 3.60 12.41
N ILE A 33 -0.01 3.00 13.55
CA ILE A 33 1.05 1.96 13.64
C ILE A 33 0.70 0.77 12.76
N TYR A 34 -0.55 0.30 12.80
CA TYR A 34 -0.99 -0.81 11.95
C TYR A 34 -0.82 -0.50 10.45
N ALA A 35 -1.17 0.71 10.02
CA ALA A 35 -0.98 1.14 8.64
C ALA A 35 0.51 1.20 8.28
N GLU A 36 1.34 1.78 9.14
CA GLU A 36 2.79 1.87 8.92
C GLU A 36 3.43 0.49 8.77
N ASP A 37 3.16 -0.41 9.72
CA ASP A 37 3.67 -1.78 9.72
C ASP A 37 3.20 -2.56 8.48
N THR A 38 1.91 -2.44 8.14
CA THR A 38 1.34 -3.14 6.98
C THR A 38 1.99 -2.66 5.69
N LEU A 39 2.04 -1.34 5.46
CA LEU A 39 2.61 -0.77 4.24
C LEU A 39 4.11 -1.10 4.13
N THR A 40 4.86 -1.01 5.23
CA THR A 40 6.29 -1.38 5.28
C THR A 40 6.52 -2.84 4.88
N ASN A 41 5.69 -3.75 5.40
CA ASN A 41 5.79 -5.18 5.10
C ASN A 41 5.40 -5.52 3.66
N LEU A 42 4.58 -4.70 3.00
CA LEU A 42 4.16 -4.91 1.61
C LEU A 42 5.21 -4.45 0.58
N VAL A 43 6.08 -3.49 0.94
CA VAL A 43 7.08 -2.91 0.02
C VAL A 43 7.97 -3.97 -0.65
N PRO A 44 8.55 -4.96 0.05
CA PRO A 44 9.38 -5.98 -0.59
C PRO A 44 8.64 -6.81 -1.65
N PHE A 45 7.36 -7.13 -1.43
CA PHE A 45 6.54 -7.89 -2.38
C PHE A 45 6.25 -7.06 -3.64
N ALA A 46 5.89 -5.79 -3.46
CA ALA A 46 5.69 -4.85 -4.56
C ALA A 46 7.00 -4.63 -5.36
N GLN A 47 8.15 -4.51 -4.68
CA GLN A 47 9.47 -4.40 -5.30
C GLN A 47 9.84 -5.64 -6.12
N MET A 48 9.53 -6.85 -5.63
CA MET A 48 9.76 -8.08 -6.39
C MET A 48 8.90 -8.11 -7.66
N ALA A 49 7.61 -7.80 -7.55
CA ALA A 49 6.70 -7.76 -8.69
C ALA A 49 7.05 -6.66 -9.72
N ALA A 50 7.52 -5.50 -9.26
CA ALA A 50 7.91 -4.35 -10.09
C ALA A 50 9.06 -4.65 -11.06
N LYS A 51 9.85 -5.70 -10.79
CA LYS A 51 10.89 -6.19 -11.72
C LYS A 51 10.30 -6.86 -12.97
N HIS A 52 9.03 -7.23 -12.94
CA HIS A 52 8.37 -8.07 -13.93
C HIS A 52 7.16 -7.43 -14.62
N SER A 53 6.70 -6.25 -14.14
CA SER A 53 5.55 -5.55 -14.71
C SER A 53 5.62 -4.03 -14.45
N ASP A 54 5.23 -3.21 -15.43
CA ASP A 54 5.11 -1.77 -15.25
C ASP A 54 3.92 -1.38 -14.37
N GLU A 55 2.84 -2.17 -14.39
CA GLU A 55 1.71 -2.01 -13.46
C GLU A 55 2.18 -2.19 -12.00
N ALA A 56 3.05 -3.17 -11.77
CA ALA A 56 3.63 -3.41 -10.46
C ALA A 56 4.53 -2.26 -9.98
N LYS A 57 5.21 -1.56 -10.90
CA LYS A 57 5.97 -0.34 -10.56
C LYS A 57 5.03 0.78 -10.09
N ASN A 58 3.91 0.99 -10.78
CA ASN A 58 2.92 1.98 -10.38
C ASN A 58 2.34 1.69 -9.00
N VAL A 59 2.07 0.40 -8.70
CA VAL A 59 1.60 -0.03 -7.37
C VAL A 59 2.67 0.21 -6.31
N LEU A 60 3.93 -0.11 -6.57
CA LEU A 60 5.04 0.19 -5.66
C LEU A 60 5.16 1.70 -5.38
N ASP A 61 5.06 2.55 -6.40
CA ASP A 61 5.13 4.00 -6.23
C ASP A 61 3.97 4.54 -5.39
N ASN A 62 2.75 4.05 -5.61
CA ASN A 62 1.58 4.41 -4.81
C ASN A 62 1.72 3.93 -3.36
N LEU A 63 2.23 2.71 -3.15
CA LEU A 63 2.49 2.16 -1.83
C LEU A 63 3.52 2.98 -1.05
N ASN A 64 4.62 3.38 -1.70
CA ASN A 64 5.65 4.22 -1.08
C ASN A 64 5.12 5.61 -0.70
N LYS A 65 4.25 6.20 -1.53
CA LYS A 65 3.58 7.47 -1.21
C LYS A 65 2.68 7.34 0.01
N ALA A 66 1.87 6.28 0.08
CA ALA A 66 1.02 6.04 1.24
C ALA A 66 1.84 5.84 2.52
N LEU A 67 2.96 5.10 2.43
CA LEU A 67 3.88 4.89 3.55
C LEU A 67 4.52 6.21 4.01
N ASP A 68 4.98 7.07 3.08
CA ASP A 68 5.54 8.38 3.41
C ASP A 68 4.53 9.29 4.11
N CYS A 69 3.27 9.30 3.65
CA CYS A 69 2.19 10.04 4.33
C CYS A 69 2.00 9.57 5.79
N VAL A 70 1.97 8.24 6.01
CA VAL A 70 1.85 7.67 7.36
C VAL A 70 3.03 8.05 8.25
N GLN A 71 4.25 7.91 7.74
CA GLN A 71 5.49 8.13 8.50
C GLN A 71 5.76 9.60 8.83
N THR A 72 5.41 10.50 7.92
CA THR A 72 5.63 11.93 8.10
C THR A 72 4.48 12.62 8.83
N GLY A 73 3.33 11.93 8.99
CA GLY A 73 2.11 12.52 9.52
C GLY A 73 1.55 13.65 8.66
N LYS A 74 2.04 13.81 7.42
CA LYS A 74 1.50 14.76 6.45
C LYS A 74 0.25 14.14 5.80
N ASP A 75 -0.81 14.94 5.72
CA ASP A 75 -2.08 14.59 5.06
C ASP A 75 -2.85 13.39 5.66
N VAL A 76 -3.00 13.38 7.00
CA VAL A 76 -3.86 12.39 7.69
C VAL A 76 -5.36 12.61 7.44
N GLU A 77 -5.76 13.62 6.65
CA GLU A 77 -7.18 13.86 6.36
C GLU A 77 -7.78 12.71 5.52
N LEU A 78 -7.06 12.20 4.52
CA LEU A 78 -7.39 10.97 3.76
C LEU A 78 -6.12 10.42 3.08
N LEU A 79 -5.63 9.25 3.52
CA LEU A 79 -4.57 8.56 2.79
C LEU A 79 -5.07 8.15 1.39
N PRO A 80 -4.26 8.35 0.32
CA PRO A 80 -4.62 7.94 -1.02
C PRO A 80 -4.63 6.41 -1.13
N GLU A 81 -5.69 5.85 -1.71
CA GLU A 81 -5.76 4.42 -2.03
C GLU A 81 -4.68 4.04 -3.04
N VAL A 82 -4.11 2.85 -2.86
CA VAL A 82 -3.22 2.22 -3.83
C VAL A 82 -4.06 1.68 -4.98
N LYS A 83 -3.73 2.04 -6.22
CA LYS A 83 -4.43 1.60 -7.43
C LYS A 83 -3.52 0.75 -8.31
N ALA A 84 -3.99 -0.43 -8.70
CA ALA A 84 -3.56 -1.10 -9.93
C ALA A 84 -4.22 -0.36 -11.10
N ALA A 85 -3.46 -0.04 -12.15
CA ALA A 85 -3.93 0.78 -13.26
C ALA A 85 -5.12 0.15 -14.00
#